data_AF-A0A929YJZ0-F1
#
_entry.id   AF-A0A929YJZ0-F1
#
_cell.length_a   1.000
_cell.length_b   1.000
_cell.length_c   1.000
_cell.angle_alpha   90.00
_cell.angle_beta   90.00
_cell.angle_gamma   90.00
#
_symmetry.space_group_name_H-M   'P 1'
#
loop_
_entity.id
_entity.type
_entity.pdbx_description
1 polymer ?
#
loop_
_entity_poly.entity_id
_entity_poly.type
_entity_poly.pdbx_seq_one_letter_code
_entity_poly.pdbx_strand_id
1 'polypeptide(L)'
;MLRNPELDRLKSRQQSLFEQKQAAFQRFKDLQEQTNVAYRTMQACWDERVRARECMNREFEAMQSTYSCRDSVWSEYTRIRDRNNPKIESLKYEADIEHRAMQECFDEASSAYQYGDKSEAPYFSQQGYEHRDRRNALNAEISELAREVKQAKANAEALSPKTDPSAFNHAKSSFEHAKSRHESAQAEFNALKNQRDSVKADFDHLQEKFKQAQAEFNRKLEEVKSAQNSKKHQAIDKVNMALVHEKGGAFYLGSIFGQNAKIRSRNDGSGKTDVFFGGLSGSGDGSGHGHAIIDRDGNVTYLRDAWQNHDDYLIDDARKRGLNTHNI
;
A
#
# COMPACT_ATOMS: atom_id res chain seq x y z
N MET A 1 -31.46 -5.56 44.46
CA MET A 1 -31.67 -4.80 43.22
C MET A 1 -32.29 -5.75 42.20
N LEU A 2 -33.46 -5.41 41.65
CA LEU A 2 -34.04 -6.19 40.54
C LEU A 2 -33.15 -6.02 39.31
N ARG A 3 -32.66 -7.14 38.77
CA ARG A 3 -31.81 -7.21 37.58
C ARG A 3 -32.57 -6.62 36.39
N ASN A 4 -31.95 -5.70 35.65
CA ASN A 4 -32.56 -5.10 34.46
C ASN A 4 -32.08 -5.86 33.20
N PRO A 5 -32.92 -6.69 32.56
CA PRO A 5 -32.52 -7.52 31.43
C PRO A 5 -32.13 -6.71 30.18
N GLU A 6 -32.66 -5.49 30.04
CA GLU A 6 -32.33 -4.60 28.93
C GLU A 6 -30.91 -4.02 29.09
N LEU A 7 -30.50 -3.68 30.31
CA LEU A 7 -29.12 -3.27 30.61
C LEU A 7 -28.12 -4.41 30.32
N ASP A 8 -28.43 -5.64 30.73
CA ASP A 8 -27.58 -6.81 30.45
C ASP A 8 -27.44 -7.06 28.94
N ARG A 9 -28.53 -6.90 28.18
CA ARG A 9 -28.54 -6.99 26.72
C ARG A 9 -27.68 -5.90 26.07
N LEU A 10 -27.84 -4.64 26.49
CA LEU A 10 -27.05 -3.51 25.97
C LEU A 10 -25.57 -3.66 26.31
N LYS A 11 -25.25 -4.16 27.51
CA LYS A 11 -23.86 -4.42 27.93
C LYS A 11 -23.22 -5.51 27.08
N SER A 12 -23.94 -6.60 26.84
CA SER A 12 -23.49 -7.69 25.96
C SER A 12 -23.27 -7.21 24.52
N ARG A 13 -24.18 -6.37 24.00
CA ARG A 13 -24.03 -5.75 22.67
C ARG A 13 -22.80 -4.85 22.58
N GLN A 14 -22.57 -4.00 23.59
CA GLN A 14 -21.39 -3.14 23.68
C GLN A 14 -20.10 -3.98 23.66
N GLN A 15 -20.04 -5.04 24.46
CA GLN A 15 -18.87 -5.92 24.57
C GLN A 15 -18.58 -6.64 23.25
N SER A 16 -19.61 -7.18 22.59
CA SER A 16 -19.44 -7.83 21.28
C SER A 16 -18.92 -6.85 20.21
N LEU A 17 -19.41 -5.61 20.18
CA LEU A 17 -18.92 -4.59 19.25
C LEU A 17 -17.48 -4.17 19.56
N PHE A 18 -17.09 -4.15 20.84
CA PHE A 18 -15.71 -3.88 21.24
C PHE A 18 -14.75 -4.95 20.74
N GLU A 19 -15.09 -6.23 20.88
CA GLU A 19 -14.30 -7.36 20.37
C GLU A 19 -14.17 -7.33 18.85
N GLN A 20 -15.28 -7.11 18.14
CA GLN A 20 -15.27 -6.98 16.68
C GLN A 20 -14.39 -5.82 16.21
N LYS A 21 -14.51 -4.66 16.87
CA LYS A 21 -13.68 -3.49 16.59
C LYS A 21 -12.19 -3.77 16.82
N GLN A 22 -11.82 -4.44 17.93
CA GLN A 22 -10.42 -4.81 18.19
C GLN A 22 -9.88 -5.75 17.11
N ALA A 23 -10.66 -6.76 16.72
CA ALA A 23 -10.27 -7.68 15.65
C ALA A 23 -10.06 -6.95 14.31
N ALA A 24 -10.94 -6.01 13.96
CA ALA A 24 -10.80 -5.18 12.76
C ALA A 24 -9.56 -4.27 12.83
N PHE A 25 -9.26 -3.69 13.99
CA PHE A 25 -8.05 -2.88 14.19
C PHE A 25 -6.78 -3.69 14.01
N GLN A 26 -6.71 -4.90 14.56
CA GLN A 26 -5.55 -5.78 14.39
C GLN A 26 -5.33 -6.12 12.92
N ARG A 27 -6.40 -6.52 12.21
CA ARG A 27 -6.34 -6.77 10.75
C ARG A 27 -5.86 -5.55 9.97
N PHE A 28 -6.32 -4.37 10.33
CA PHE A 28 -5.87 -3.12 9.71
C PHE A 28 -4.37 -2.90 9.94
N LYS A 29 -3.87 -3.12 11.16
CA LYS A 29 -2.44 -2.99 11.50
C LYS A 29 -1.58 -4.00 10.73
N ASP A 30 -2.03 -5.24 10.63
CA ASP A 30 -1.31 -6.28 9.90
C ASP A 30 -1.23 -5.96 8.39
N LEU A 31 -2.36 -5.55 7.79
CA LEU A 31 -2.40 -5.13 6.39
C LEU A 31 -1.61 -3.84 6.13
N GLN A 32 -1.57 -2.92 7.09
CA GLN A 32 -0.74 -1.72 7.00
C GLN A 32 0.74 -2.09 6.89
N GLU A 33 1.22 -3.04 7.69
CA GLU A 33 2.61 -3.50 7.63
C GLU A 33 2.90 -4.23 6.31
N GLN A 34 2.02 -5.14 5.89
CA GLN A 34 2.15 -5.83 4.59
C GLN A 34 2.19 -4.83 3.42
N THR A 35 1.33 -3.80 3.45
CA THR A 35 1.32 -2.74 2.44
C THR A 35 2.64 -1.96 2.42
N ASN A 36 3.23 -1.68 3.60
CA ASN A 36 4.53 -1.00 3.70
C ASN A 36 5.66 -1.86 3.13
N VAL A 37 5.65 -3.17 3.40
CA VAL A 37 6.60 -4.12 2.82
C VAL A 37 6.46 -4.17 1.30
N ALA A 38 5.25 -4.33 0.79
CA ALA A 38 4.98 -4.34 -0.65
C ALA A 38 5.40 -3.03 -1.33
N TYR A 39 5.22 -1.88 -0.68
CA TYR A 39 5.70 -0.59 -1.18
C TYR A 39 7.23 -0.56 -1.30
N ARG A 40 7.95 -1.02 -0.28
CA ARG A 40 9.43 -1.10 -0.32
C ARG A 40 9.91 -2.05 -1.42
N THR A 41 9.26 -3.20 -1.59
CA THR A 41 9.55 -4.15 -2.66
C THR A 41 9.33 -3.52 -4.04
N MET A 42 8.20 -2.85 -4.24
CA MET A 42 7.89 -2.13 -5.49
C MET A 42 8.97 -1.08 -5.81
N GLN A 43 9.39 -0.30 -4.82
CA GLN A 43 10.48 0.69 -4.98
C GLN A 43 11.80 0.03 -5.35
N ALA A 44 12.18 -1.06 -4.67
CA ALA A 44 13.39 -1.80 -5.00
C ALA A 44 13.37 -2.35 -6.45
N CYS A 45 12.23 -2.89 -6.89
CA CYS A 45 12.06 -3.34 -8.27
C CYS A 45 12.07 -2.18 -9.28
N TRP A 46 11.58 -1.00 -8.90
CA TRP A 46 11.70 0.21 -9.73
C TRP A 46 13.17 0.59 -9.92
N ASP A 47 13.95 0.64 -8.85
CA ASP A 47 15.37 0.96 -8.92
C ASP A 47 16.14 -0.08 -9.76
N GLU A 48 15.82 -1.37 -9.64
CA GLU A 48 16.37 -2.42 -10.50
C GLU A 48 16.03 -2.19 -11.97
N ARG A 49 14.79 -1.83 -12.29
CA ARG A 49 14.36 -1.51 -13.65
C ARG A 49 15.13 -0.31 -14.22
N VAL A 50 15.35 0.73 -13.42
CA VAL A 50 16.12 1.91 -13.83
C VAL A 50 17.57 1.51 -14.14
N ARG A 51 18.24 0.80 -13.22
CA ARG A 51 19.61 0.30 -13.43
C ARG A 51 19.73 -0.60 -14.65
N ALA A 52 18.77 -1.49 -14.86
CA ALA A 52 18.76 -2.37 -16.04
C ALA A 52 18.60 -1.57 -17.34
N ARG A 53 17.81 -0.49 -17.33
CA ARG A 53 17.68 0.42 -18.48
C ARG A 53 18.96 1.18 -18.77
N GLU A 54 19.64 1.68 -17.74
CA GLU A 54 20.94 2.35 -17.88
C GLU A 54 21.99 1.41 -18.46
N CYS A 55 22.03 0.16 -17.99
CA CYS A 55 22.90 -0.88 -18.55
C CYS A 55 22.58 -1.13 -20.03
N MET A 56 21.31 -1.34 -20.37
CA MET A 56 20.87 -1.54 -21.76
C MET A 56 21.26 -0.37 -22.67
N ASN A 57 21.12 0.88 -22.20
CA ASN A 57 21.52 2.06 -22.95
C ASN A 57 23.05 2.11 -23.17
N ARG A 58 23.84 1.80 -22.14
CA ARG A 58 25.30 1.74 -22.25
C ARG A 58 25.74 0.71 -23.29
N GLU A 59 25.17 -0.49 -23.24
CA GLU A 59 25.48 -1.54 -24.22
C GLU A 59 25.03 -1.16 -25.64
N PHE A 60 23.91 -0.45 -25.76
CA PHE A 60 23.47 0.10 -27.05
C PHE A 60 24.47 1.12 -27.60
N GLU A 61 24.94 2.06 -26.78
CA GLU A 61 25.92 3.07 -27.17
C GLU A 61 27.26 2.44 -27.58
N ALA A 62 27.74 1.45 -26.82
CA ALA A 62 28.95 0.70 -27.15
C ALA A 62 28.83 -0.04 -28.49
N MET A 63 27.67 -0.67 -28.72
CA MET A 63 27.36 -1.34 -29.98
C MET A 63 27.32 -0.35 -31.15
N GLN A 64 26.64 0.79 -30.99
CA GLN A 64 26.58 1.86 -32.00
C GLN A 64 27.97 2.43 -32.34
N SER A 65 28.80 2.66 -31.32
CA SER A 65 30.18 3.12 -31.52
C SER A 65 30.99 2.11 -32.34
N THR A 66 30.81 0.81 -32.07
CA THR A 66 31.46 -0.27 -32.84
C THR A 66 31.02 -0.29 -34.29
N TYR A 67 29.72 -0.12 -34.56
CA TYR A 67 29.19 0.00 -35.93
C TYR A 67 29.78 1.22 -36.64
N SER A 68 29.79 2.39 -35.99
CA SER A 68 30.34 3.62 -36.58
C SER A 68 31.84 3.48 -36.91
N CYS A 69 32.63 2.86 -36.02
CA CYS A 69 34.04 2.58 -36.27
C CYS A 69 34.22 1.63 -37.47
N ARG A 70 33.44 0.55 -37.53
CA ARG A 70 33.43 -0.37 -38.67
C ARG A 70 33.10 0.36 -39.98
N ASP A 71 32.05 1.17 -39.99
CA ASP A 71 31.61 1.88 -41.19
C ASP A 71 32.69 2.86 -41.67
N SER A 72 33.34 3.58 -40.75
CA SER A 72 34.46 4.48 -41.06
C SER A 72 35.66 3.74 -41.67
N VAL A 73 35.96 2.52 -41.23
CA VAL A 73 37.05 1.72 -41.78
C VAL A 73 36.71 1.25 -43.20
N TRP A 74 35.47 0.79 -43.42
CA TRP A 74 35.03 0.31 -44.73
C TRP A 74 34.75 1.43 -45.74
N SER A 75 34.45 2.66 -45.29
CA SER A 75 34.25 3.80 -46.18
C SER A 75 35.54 4.20 -46.90
N GLU A 76 36.70 4.11 -46.25
CA GLU A 76 37.99 4.41 -46.89
C GLU A 76 38.34 3.39 -47.99
N TYR A 77 38.13 2.09 -47.73
CA TYR A 77 38.26 1.07 -48.77
C TYR A 77 37.32 1.35 -49.94
N THR A 78 36.06 1.65 -49.66
CA THR A 78 35.05 1.95 -50.68
C THR A 78 35.48 3.13 -51.55
N ARG A 79 35.98 4.20 -50.93
CA ARG A 79 36.50 5.39 -51.64
C ARG A 79 37.68 5.06 -52.56
N ILE A 80 38.65 4.29 -52.08
CA ILE A 80 39.83 3.89 -52.88
C ILE A 80 39.41 3.00 -54.04
N ARG A 81 38.56 2.00 -53.78
CA ARG A 81 38.01 1.10 -54.80
C ARG A 81 37.27 1.87 -55.89
N ASP A 82 36.36 2.76 -55.49
CA ASP A 82 35.50 3.49 -56.42
C ASP A 82 36.29 4.52 -57.25
N ARG A 83 37.40 5.03 -56.73
CA ARG A 83 38.33 5.88 -57.48
C ARG A 83 39.20 5.08 -58.45
N ASN A 84 39.80 3.99 -57.97
CA ASN A 84 40.88 3.32 -58.70
C ASN A 84 40.34 2.30 -59.72
N ASN A 85 39.22 1.63 -59.45
CA ASN A 85 38.69 0.62 -60.37
C ASN A 85 38.31 1.19 -61.75
N PRO A 86 37.59 2.33 -61.86
CA PRO A 86 37.31 2.92 -63.17
C PRO A 86 38.58 3.33 -63.92
N LYS A 87 39.59 3.85 -63.20
CA LYS A 87 40.87 4.24 -63.79
C LYS A 87 41.64 3.02 -64.30
N ILE A 88 41.66 1.92 -63.55
CA ILE A 88 42.23 0.64 -64.00
C ILE A 88 41.57 0.18 -65.31
N GLU A 89 40.24 0.22 -65.40
CA GLU A 89 39.55 -0.20 -66.63
C GLU A 89 39.87 0.71 -67.83
N SER A 90 39.97 2.03 -67.62
CA SER A 90 40.42 2.97 -68.67
C SER A 90 41.85 2.65 -69.14
N LEU A 91 42.77 2.47 -68.21
CA LEU A 91 44.17 2.18 -68.52
C LEU A 91 44.34 0.84 -69.23
N LYS A 92 43.52 -0.17 -68.90
CA LYS A 92 43.52 -1.45 -69.61
C LYS A 92 43.13 -1.27 -71.08
N TYR A 93 42.08 -0.49 -71.33
CA TYR A 93 41.66 -0.18 -72.70
C TYR A 93 42.76 0.56 -73.48
N GLU A 94 43.41 1.54 -72.86
CA GLU A 94 44.55 2.25 -73.45
C GLU A 94 45.73 1.30 -73.72
N ALA A 95 46.03 0.39 -72.79
CA ALA A 95 47.10 -0.60 -72.96
C ALA A 95 46.80 -1.59 -74.10
N ASP A 96 45.54 -1.98 -74.28
CA ASP A 96 45.11 -2.84 -75.40
C ASP A 96 45.25 -2.12 -76.76
N ILE A 97 44.97 -0.81 -76.81
CA ILE A 97 45.21 0.00 -78.01
C ILE A 97 46.70 0.07 -78.33
N GLU A 98 47.53 0.43 -77.35
CA GLU A 98 49.00 0.50 -77.53
C GLU A 98 49.56 -0.88 -77.91
N HIS A 99 49.00 -1.96 -77.39
CA HIS A 99 49.39 -3.32 -77.78
C HIS A 99 49.07 -3.64 -79.24
N ARG A 100 47.89 -3.22 -79.74
CA ARG A 100 47.50 -3.42 -81.14
C ARG A 100 48.36 -2.58 -82.08
N ALA A 101 48.57 -1.30 -81.77
CA ALA A 101 49.43 -0.42 -82.55
C ALA A 101 50.88 -0.93 -82.62
N MET A 102 51.39 -1.48 -81.50
CA MET A 102 52.68 -2.17 -81.46
C MET A 102 52.74 -3.35 -82.44
N GLN A 103 51.70 -4.21 -82.46
CA GLN A 103 51.63 -5.34 -83.39
C GLN A 103 51.65 -4.87 -84.85
N GLU A 104 50.80 -3.90 -85.18
CA GLU A 104 50.71 -3.31 -86.51
C GLU A 104 52.06 -2.73 -86.97
N CYS A 105 52.76 -1.97 -86.12
CA CYS A 105 54.10 -1.44 -86.44
C CYS A 105 55.12 -2.54 -86.72
N PHE A 106 55.10 -3.65 -85.97
CA PHE A 106 56.04 -4.75 -86.20
C PHE A 106 55.69 -5.56 -87.46
N ASP A 107 54.40 -5.70 -87.79
CA ASP A 107 53.94 -6.33 -89.02
C ASP A 107 54.31 -5.48 -90.26
N GLU A 108 54.17 -4.16 -90.16
CA GLU A 108 54.61 -3.20 -91.19
C GLU A 108 56.13 -3.21 -91.36
N ALA A 109 56.89 -3.21 -90.26
CA ALA A 109 58.35 -3.33 -90.29
C ALA A 109 58.80 -4.64 -90.98
N SER A 110 58.14 -5.76 -90.66
CA SER A 110 58.40 -7.05 -91.27
C SER A 110 58.07 -7.04 -92.78
N SER A 111 56.95 -6.43 -93.15
CA SER A 111 56.52 -6.30 -94.54
C SER A 111 57.46 -5.41 -95.37
N ALA A 112 57.89 -4.27 -94.82
CA ALA A 112 58.88 -3.38 -95.45
C ALA A 112 60.23 -4.09 -95.66
N TYR A 113 60.65 -4.93 -94.71
CA TYR A 113 61.88 -5.71 -94.82
C TYR A 113 61.81 -6.80 -95.90
N GLN A 114 60.67 -7.49 -96.01
CA GLN A 114 60.49 -8.63 -96.91
C GLN A 114 60.09 -8.24 -98.33
N TYR A 115 59.21 -7.24 -98.48
CA TYR A 115 58.52 -6.93 -99.73
C TYR A 115 58.54 -5.45 -100.13
N GLY A 116 58.94 -4.54 -99.24
CA GLY A 116 58.90 -3.08 -99.44
C GLY A 116 60.28 -2.39 -99.41
N ASP A 117 60.28 -1.09 -99.11
CA ASP A 117 61.51 -0.32 -98.92
C ASP A 117 62.14 -0.67 -97.56
N LYS A 118 63.27 -1.40 -97.62
CA LYS A 118 64.01 -1.86 -96.44
C LYS A 118 64.52 -0.71 -95.58
N SER A 119 64.62 0.50 -96.11
CA SER A 119 65.04 1.68 -95.36
C SER A 119 63.97 2.20 -94.38
N GLU A 120 62.70 1.83 -94.56
CA GLU A 120 61.59 2.20 -93.68
C GLU A 120 61.38 1.22 -92.50
N ALA A 121 61.87 -0.02 -92.62
CA ALA A 121 61.72 -1.04 -91.57
C ALA A 121 62.27 -0.63 -90.18
N PRO A 122 63.41 0.09 -90.06
CA PRO A 122 63.88 0.61 -88.77
C PRO A 122 62.94 1.63 -88.14
N TYR A 123 62.28 2.46 -88.95
CA TYR A 123 61.33 3.48 -88.48
C TYR A 123 60.09 2.82 -87.85
N PHE A 124 59.47 1.87 -88.54
CA PHE A 124 58.34 1.11 -88.00
C PHE A 124 58.72 0.27 -86.77
N SER A 125 59.92 -0.32 -86.77
CA SER A 125 60.42 -1.05 -85.60
C SER A 125 60.59 -0.14 -84.38
N GLN A 126 61.10 1.08 -84.58
CA GLN A 126 61.24 2.07 -83.52
C GLN A 126 59.88 2.47 -82.94
N GLN A 127 58.88 2.77 -83.79
CA GLN A 127 57.52 3.06 -83.33
C GLN A 127 56.90 1.88 -82.56
N GLY A 128 57.12 0.64 -83.02
CA GLY A 128 56.70 -0.56 -82.30
C GLY A 128 57.30 -0.64 -80.89
N TYR A 129 58.59 -0.31 -80.74
CA TYR A 129 59.22 -0.24 -79.41
C TYR A 129 58.64 0.87 -78.53
N GLU A 130 58.34 2.04 -79.09
CA GLU A 130 57.69 3.14 -78.34
C GLU A 130 56.30 2.74 -77.82
N HIS A 131 55.46 2.12 -78.65
CA HIS A 131 54.16 1.59 -78.25
C HIS A 131 54.28 0.51 -77.16
N ARG A 132 55.27 -0.38 -77.27
CA ARG A 132 55.56 -1.38 -76.23
C ARG A 132 55.90 -0.74 -74.89
N ASP A 133 56.74 0.28 -74.91
CA ASP A 133 57.19 0.96 -73.69
C ASP A 133 56.04 1.74 -73.03
N ARG A 134 55.17 2.40 -73.83
CA ARG A 134 53.92 3.02 -73.34
C ARG A 134 52.98 2.00 -72.71
N ARG A 135 52.70 0.89 -73.39
CA ARG A 135 51.89 -0.21 -72.86
C ARG A 135 52.45 -0.76 -71.53
N ASN A 136 53.77 -0.93 -71.45
CA ASN A 136 54.42 -1.40 -70.22
C ASN A 136 54.26 -0.39 -69.07
N ALA A 137 54.35 0.91 -69.35
CA ALA A 137 54.09 1.97 -68.37
C ALA A 137 52.63 1.96 -67.88
N LEU A 138 51.65 1.82 -68.79
CA LEU A 138 50.24 1.69 -68.45
C LEU A 138 49.98 0.45 -67.57
N ASN A 139 50.58 -0.69 -67.89
CA ASN A 139 50.48 -1.92 -67.09
C ASN A 139 51.13 -1.78 -65.71
N ALA A 140 52.19 -1.00 -65.57
CA ALA A 140 52.79 -0.68 -64.28
C ALA A 140 51.83 0.17 -63.42
N GLU A 141 51.18 1.17 -64.01
CA GLU A 141 50.17 2.00 -63.32
C GLU A 141 48.95 1.17 -62.89
N ILE A 142 48.44 0.30 -63.78
CA ILE A 142 47.35 -0.65 -63.45
C ILE A 142 47.72 -1.52 -62.25
N SER A 143 48.95 -2.05 -62.25
CA SER A 143 49.43 -2.92 -61.17
C SER A 143 49.50 -2.18 -59.84
N GLU A 144 49.93 -0.92 -59.85
CA GLU A 144 50.02 -0.10 -58.64
C GLU A 144 48.64 0.26 -58.09
N LEU A 145 47.70 0.70 -58.94
CA LEU A 145 46.32 0.98 -58.53
C LEU A 145 45.63 -0.29 -57.99
N ALA A 146 45.87 -1.45 -58.61
CA ALA A 146 45.34 -2.72 -58.14
C ALA A 146 45.94 -3.13 -56.78
N ARG A 147 47.23 -2.83 -56.55
CA ARG A 147 47.90 -3.03 -55.26
C ARG A 147 47.29 -2.15 -54.18
N GLU A 148 47.02 -0.87 -54.48
CA GLU A 148 46.36 0.04 -53.53
C GLU A 148 44.97 -0.45 -53.11
N VAL A 149 44.14 -0.90 -54.06
CA VAL A 149 42.81 -1.45 -53.75
C VAL A 149 42.91 -2.70 -52.87
N LYS A 150 43.85 -3.61 -53.19
CA LYS A 150 44.10 -4.81 -52.38
C LYS A 150 44.56 -4.45 -50.96
N GLN A 151 45.48 -3.50 -50.83
CA GLN A 151 45.99 -3.06 -49.53
C GLN A 151 44.89 -2.37 -48.71
N ALA A 152 44.08 -1.52 -49.32
CA ALA A 152 42.97 -0.86 -48.66
C ALA A 152 41.95 -1.88 -48.13
N LYS A 153 41.67 -2.94 -48.90
CA LYS A 153 40.81 -4.04 -48.46
C LYS A 153 41.42 -4.80 -47.29
N ALA A 154 42.69 -5.18 -47.38
CA ALA A 154 43.39 -5.88 -46.30
C ALA A 154 43.44 -5.05 -45.01
N ASN A 155 43.65 -3.74 -45.12
CA ASN A 155 43.59 -2.81 -43.99
C ASN A 155 42.19 -2.76 -43.39
N ALA A 156 41.14 -2.71 -44.21
CA ALA A 156 39.76 -2.71 -43.74
C ALA A 156 39.42 -4.01 -42.99
N GLU A 157 39.83 -5.16 -43.52
CA GLU A 157 39.64 -6.46 -42.86
C GLU A 157 40.41 -6.58 -41.54
N ALA A 158 41.64 -6.04 -41.47
CA ALA A 158 42.48 -6.08 -40.28
C ALA A 158 42.01 -5.12 -39.17
N LEU A 159 41.50 -3.94 -39.53
CA LEU A 159 41.13 -2.88 -38.59
C LEU A 159 39.64 -2.86 -38.24
N SER A 160 38.79 -3.51 -39.04
CA SER A 160 37.35 -3.53 -38.80
C SER A 160 37.04 -4.28 -37.49
N PRO A 161 36.45 -3.61 -36.48
CA PRO A 161 36.04 -4.31 -35.26
C PRO A 161 34.95 -5.32 -35.58
N LYS A 162 34.96 -6.44 -34.86
CA LYS A 162 33.87 -7.41 -34.92
C LYS A 162 32.69 -6.86 -34.12
N THR A 163 31.51 -6.86 -34.74
CA THR A 163 30.29 -6.45 -34.04
C THR A 163 29.66 -7.64 -33.35
N ASP A 164 29.45 -7.55 -32.03
CA ASP A 164 28.74 -8.55 -31.25
C ASP A 164 27.55 -7.90 -30.52
N PRO A 165 26.30 -8.24 -30.88
CA PRO A 165 25.10 -7.72 -30.22
C PRO A 165 24.73 -8.48 -28.94
N SER A 166 25.48 -9.52 -28.55
CA SER A 166 25.13 -10.40 -27.43
C SER A 166 24.95 -9.65 -26.11
N ALA A 167 25.87 -8.73 -25.79
CA ALA A 167 25.84 -7.92 -24.57
C ALA A 167 24.58 -7.04 -24.50
N PHE A 168 24.25 -6.35 -25.60
CA PHE A 168 23.03 -5.56 -25.70
C PHE A 168 21.77 -6.42 -25.56
N ASN A 169 21.71 -7.57 -26.24
CA ASN A 169 20.57 -8.48 -26.15
C ASN A 169 20.38 -9.01 -24.72
N HIS A 170 21.47 -9.35 -24.03
CA HIS A 170 21.42 -9.77 -22.63
C HIS A 170 20.89 -8.64 -21.73
N ALA A 171 21.44 -7.42 -21.86
CA ALA A 171 20.98 -6.27 -21.08
C ALA A 171 19.51 -5.92 -21.35
N LYS A 172 19.05 -6.05 -22.60
CA LYS A 172 17.65 -5.90 -22.99
C LYS A 172 16.74 -6.93 -22.31
N SER A 173 17.15 -8.21 -22.29
CA SER A 173 16.42 -9.26 -21.58
C SER A 173 16.35 -8.98 -20.07
N SER A 174 17.45 -8.54 -19.46
CA SER A 174 17.48 -8.13 -18.05
C SER A 174 16.54 -6.96 -17.77
N PHE A 175 16.48 -5.97 -18.66
CA PHE A 175 15.54 -4.85 -18.56
C PHE A 175 14.08 -5.30 -18.62
N GLU A 176 13.70 -6.14 -19.59
CA GLU A 176 12.32 -6.64 -19.70
C GLU A 176 11.93 -7.48 -18.47
N HIS A 177 12.87 -8.27 -17.94
CA HIS A 177 12.65 -9.02 -16.72
C HIS A 177 12.44 -8.10 -15.49
N ALA A 178 13.29 -7.08 -15.31
CA ALA A 178 13.16 -6.11 -14.24
C ALA A 178 11.87 -5.28 -14.34
N LYS A 179 11.46 -4.92 -15.58
CA LYS A 179 10.20 -4.26 -15.86
C LYS A 179 9.00 -5.11 -15.45
N SER A 180 8.98 -6.38 -15.84
CA SER A 180 7.91 -7.31 -15.45
C SER A 180 7.82 -7.48 -13.94
N ARG A 181 8.95 -7.64 -13.24
CA ARG A 181 8.98 -7.73 -11.77
C ARG A 181 8.43 -6.46 -11.10
N HIS A 182 8.80 -5.28 -11.60
CA HIS A 182 8.26 -4.02 -11.11
C HIS A 182 6.73 -3.93 -11.31
N GLU A 183 6.23 -4.28 -12.50
CA GLU A 183 4.79 -4.27 -12.79
C GLU A 183 4.01 -5.22 -11.88
N SER A 184 4.54 -6.42 -11.62
CA SER A 184 3.95 -7.36 -10.66
C SER A 184 3.95 -6.80 -9.23
N ALA A 185 5.07 -6.26 -8.75
CA ALA A 185 5.16 -5.68 -7.40
C ALA A 185 4.24 -4.45 -7.24
N GLN A 186 4.08 -3.65 -8.28
CA GLN A 186 3.15 -2.51 -8.30
C GLN A 186 1.69 -2.96 -8.21
N ALA A 187 1.33 -4.02 -8.92
CA ALA A 187 -0.02 -4.61 -8.84
C ALA A 187 -0.32 -5.14 -7.43
N GLU A 188 0.63 -5.85 -6.80
CA GLU A 188 0.51 -6.36 -5.44
C GLU A 188 0.35 -5.22 -4.42
N PHE A 189 1.20 -4.19 -4.49
CA PHE A 189 1.08 -3.01 -3.64
C PHE A 189 -0.30 -2.35 -3.76
N ASN A 190 -0.81 -2.17 -4.98
CA ASN A 190 -2.13 -1.59 -5.20
C ASN A 190 -3.25 -2.47 -4.65
N ALA A 191 -3.15 -3.79 -4.79
CA ALA A 191 -4.12 -4.72 -4.22
C ALA A 191 -4.15 -4.65 -2.69
N LEU A 192 -2.99 -4.68 -2.03
CA LEU A 192 -2.88 -4.57 -0.57
C LEU A 192 -3.36 -3.21 -0.06
N LYS A 193 -3.04 -2.12 -0.79
CA LYS A 193 -3.53 -0.77 -0.48
C LYS A 193 -5.07 -0.73 -0.48
N ASN A 194 -5.70 -1.31 -1.50
CA ASN A 194 -7.16 -1.36 -1.58
C ASN A 194 -7.77 -2.20 -0.45
N GLN A 195 -7.17 -3.36 -0.12
CA GLN A 195 -7.62 -4.18 1.01
C GLN A 195 -7.47 -3.45 2.35
N ARG A 196 -6.35 -2.76 2.57
CA ARG A 196 -6.12 -1.93 3.75
C ARG A 196 -7.19 -0.85 3.88
N ASP A 197 -7.52 -0.16 2.80
CA ASP A 197 -8.53 0.91 2.80
C ASP A 197 -9.92 0.36 3.12
N SER A 198 -10.26 -0.82 2.58
CA SER A 198 -11.51 -1.53 2.95
C SER A 198 -11.55 -1.90 4.43
N VAL A 199 -10.49 -2.52 4.97
CA VAL A 199 -10.45 -2.92 6.39
C VAL A 199 -10.44 -1.71 7.32
N LYS A 200 -9.83 -0.59 6.89
CA LYS A 200 -9.93 0.68 7.62
C LYS A 200 -11.37 1.18 7.69
N ALA A 201 -12.11 1.13 6.59
CA ALA A 201 -13.52 1.51 6.57
C ALA A 201 -14.37 0.62 7.51
N ASP A 202 -14.11 -0.69 7.53
CA ASP A 202 -14.77 -1.63 8.45
C ASP A 202 -14.46 -1.29 9.93
N PHE A 203 -13.21 -0.98 10.24
CA PHE A 203 -12.81 -0.53 11.57
C PHE A 203 -13.51 0.77 11.97
N ASP A 204 -13.54 1.77 11.09
CA ASP A 204 -14.19 3.06 11.34
C ASP A 204 -15.71 2.88 11.59
N HIS A 205 -16.35 1.99 10.83
CA HIS A 205 -17.76 1.63 11.01
C HIS A 205 -18.04 0.93 12.34
N LEU A 206 -17.21 -0.04 12.72
CA LEU A 206 -17.32 -0.75 14.01
C LEU A 206 -17.06 0.19 15.19
N GLN A 207 -16.10 1.11 15.04
CA GLN A 207 -15.83 2.16 16.01
C GLN A 207 -17.05 3.06 16.24
N GLU A 208 -17.77 3.42 15.18
CA GLU A 208 -18.98 4.23 15.29
C GLU A 208 -20.13 3.46 15.95
N LYS A 209 -20.38 2.21 15.52
CA LYS A 209 -21.36 1.33 16.18
C LYS A 209 -21.07 1.12 17.66
N PHE A 210 -19.79 0.96 18.03
CA PHE A 210 -19.39 0.84 19.42
C PHE A 210 -19.70 2.10 20.23
N LYS A 211 -19.43 3.30 19.69
CA LYS A 211 -19.79 4.57 20.34
C LYS A 211 -21.30 4.69 20.55
N GLN A 212 -22.10 4.31 19.56
CA GLN A 212 -23.56 4.30 19.66
C GLN A 212 -24.05 3.33 20.74
N ALA A 213 -23.56 2.09 20.77
CA ALA A 213 -23.91 1.12 21.80
C ALA A 213 -23.47 1.55 23.21
N GLN A 214 -22.33 2.23 23.32
CA GLN A 214 -21.87 2.84 24.57
C GLN A 214 -22.80 3.96 25.04
N ALA A 215 -23.25 4.83 24.13
CA ALA A 215 -24.20 5.88 24.43
C ALA A 215 -25.58 5.33 24.84
N GLU A 216 -26.10 4.32 24.13
CA GLU A 216 -27.35 3.62 24.48
C GLU A 216 -27.28 2.99 25.87
N PHE A 217 -26.19 2.27 26.17
CA PHE A 217 -25.97 1.68 27.49
C PHE A 217 -25.94 2.74 28.59
N ASN A 218 -25.16 3.81 28.40
CA ASN A 218 -25.05 4.89 29.38
C ASN A 218 -26.40 5.59 29.62
N ARG A 219 -27.15 5.88 28.54
CA ARG A 219 -28.49 6.46 28.64
C ARG A 219 -29.42 5.57 29.47
N LYS A 220 -29.46 4.26 29.17
CA LYS A 220 -30.31 3.33 29.90
C LYS A 220 -29.90 3.19 31.37
N LEU A 221 -28.60 3.24 31.63
CA LEU A 221 -28.07 3.18 33.00
C LEU A 221 -28.54 4.37 33.82
N GLU A 222 -28.52 5.58 33.24
CA GLU A 222 -29.02 6.79 33.89
C GLU A 222 -30.55 6.78 34.05
N GLU A 223 -31.30 6.26 33.08
CA GLU A 223 -32.76 6.06 33.22
C GLU A 223 -33.09 5.14 34.39
N VAL A 224 -32.39 4.01 34.53
CA VAL A 224 -32.60 3.04 35.61
C VAL A 224 -32.26 3.64 36.97
N LYS A 225 -31.13 4.36 37.07
CA LYS A 225 -30.76 5.09 38.30
C LYS A 225 -31.80 6.14 38.66
N SER A 226 -32.27 6.91 37.69
CA SER A 226 -33.27 7.97 37.88
C SER A 226 -34.61 7.40 38.31
N ALA A 227 -35.08 6.32 37.67
CA ALA A 227 -36.32 5.64 38.05
C ALA A 227 -36.23 5.05 39.47
N GLN A 228 -35.08 4.51 39.85
CA GLN A 228 -34.87 3.98 41.19
C GLN A 228 -34.83 5.09 42.25
N ASN A 229 -34.18 6.22 41.94
CA ASN A 229 -34.19 7.40 42.81
C ASN A 229 -35.59 8.01 42.93
N SER A 230 -36.35 8.10 41.84
CA SER A 230 -37.73 8.59 41.84
C SER A 230 -38.66 7.68 42.64
N LYS A 231 -38.56 6.34 42.50
CA LYS A 231 -39.31 5.39 43.35
C LYS A 231 -38.98 5.56 44.83
N LYS A 232 -37.70 5.77 45.15
CA LYS A 232 -37.27 6.06 46.52
C LYS A 232 -37.85 7.39 47.02
N HIS A 233 -37.86 8.43 46.19
CA HIS A 233 -38.43 9.73 46.55
C HIS A 233 -39.95 9.67 46.69
N GLN A 234 -40.68 8.99 45.79
CA GLN A 234 -42.11 8.74 45.93
C GLN A 234 -42.45 7.93 47.19
N ALA A 235 -41.61 6.96 47.57
CA ALA A 235 -41.78 6.24 48.84
C ALA A 235 -41.59 7.17 50.05
N ILE A 236 -40.72 8.18 49.96
CA ILE A 236 -40.55 9.24 50.96
C ILE A 236 -41.74 10.20 50.93
N ASP A 237 -42.17 10.68 49.77
CA ASP A 237 -43.27 11.65 49.62
C ASP A 237 -44.64 11.06 50.01
N LYS A 238 -44.85 9.75 49.81
CA LYS A 238 -46.05 9.07 50.30
C LYS A 238 -46.14 9.10 51.83
N VAL A 239 -45.05 9.35 52.55
CA VAL A 239 -45.06 9.57 54.01
C VAL A 239 -45.65 10.97 54.28
N ASN A 240 -46.96 11.10 54.06
CA ASN A 240 -47.77 12.20 54.55
C ASN A 240 -47.83 12.09 56.08
N MET A 241 -47.05 12.91 56.78
CA MET A 241 -47.07 12.99 58.25
C MET A 241 -47.87 14.22 58.68
N ALA A 242 -49.04 14.01 59.28
CA ALA A 242 -49.67 15.01 60.15
C ALA A 242 -49.37 14.61 61.60
N LEU A 243 -48.32 15.21 62.18
CA LEU A 243 -47.95 15.05 63.59
C LEU A 243 -48.58 16.18 64.41
N VAL A 244 -49.64 15.89 65.15
CA VAL A 244 -50.19 16.83 66.13
C VAL A 244 -49.59 16.53 67.51
N HIS A 245 -48.90 17.50 68.09
CA HIS A 245 -48.40 17.43 69.47
C HIS A 245 -49.44 17.94 70.46
N GLU A 246 -49.75 17.17 71.50
CA GLU A 246 -50.30 17.72 72.74
C GLU A 246 -49.72 17.03 73.98
N LYS A 247 -49.28 17.83 74.96
CA LYS A 247 -48.55 17.40 76.16
C LYS A 247 -49.41 16.51 77.06
N GLY A 248 -48.84 15.39 77.53
CA GLY A 248 -49.36 14.68 78.71
C GLY A 248 -49.54 13.18 78.55
N GLY A 249 -48.45 12.46 78.25
CA GLY A 249 -48.30 11.06 78.70
C GLY A 249 -49.39 10.05 78.35
N ALA A 250 -49.86 9.97 77.11
CA ALA A 250 -50.51 8.78 76.56
C ALA A 250 -50.65 8.90 75.03
N PHE A 251 -50.27 7.83 74.32
CA PHE A 251 -50.49 7.51 72.89
C PHE A 251 -50.90 8.66 71.94
N TYR A 252 -49.96 9.08 71.06
CA TYR A 252 -50.28 9.97 69.94
C TYR A 252 -50.86 9.19 68.77
N LEU A 253 -52.12 9.49 68.41
CA LEU A 253 -52.75 9.16 67.14
C LEU A 253 -52.30 10.21 66.10
N GLY A 254 -51.26 9.89 65.34
CA GLY A 254 -50.97 10.60 64.09
C GLY A 254 -51.75 9.96 62.93
N SER A 255 -51.76 10.60 61.77
CA SER A 255 -52.10 9.88 60.53
C SER A 255 -50.87 9.74 59.64
N ILE A 256 -50.70 8.54 59.08
CA ILE A 256 -49.70 8.24 58.04
C ILE A 256 -50.42 7.51 56.91
N PHE A 257 -50.19 7.92 55.66
CA PHE A 257 -50.95 7.43 54.49
C PHE A 257 -52.48 7.59 54.63
N GLY A 258 -52.96 8.57 55.40
CA GLY A 258 -54.39 8.78 55.67
C GLY A 258 -55.02 7.77 56.65
N GLN A 259 -54.21 6.93 57.30
CA GLN A 259 -54.64 5.95 58.29
C GLN A 259 -54.18 6.32 59.69
N ASN A 260 -54.93 5.93 60.71
CA ASN A 260 -54.51 6.06 62.10
C ASN A 260 -53.17 5.36 62.33
N ALA A 261 -52.24 6.07 62.95
CA ALA A 261 -50.91 5.58 63.25
C ALA A 261 -50.65 5.63 64.76
N LYS A 262 -50.07 4.55 65.29
CA LYS A 262 -49.53 4.51 66.64
C LYS A 262 -48.07 4.93 66.62
N ILE A 263 -47.78 5.98 67.36
CA ILE A 263 -46.43 6.55 67.46
C ILE A 263 -45.83 6.17 68.80
N ARG A 264 -44.62 5.61 68.78
CA ARG A 264 -43.89 5.18 69.97
C ARG A 264 -42.44 5.63 69.90
N SER A 265 -41.99 6.41 70.87
CA SER A 265 -40.56 6.68 71.05
C SER A 265 -39.81 5.41 71.43
N ARG A 266 -38.63 5.19 70.84
CA ARG A 266 -37.77 4.09 71.26
C ARG A 266 -37.09 4.42 72.58
N ASN A 267 -37.18 3.46 73.51
CA ASN A 267 -36.51 3.52 74.81
C ASN A 267 -35.09 2.93 74.76
N ASP A 268 -34.46 2.89 73.58
CA ASP A 268 -33.11 2.35 73.34
C ASP A 268 -32.02 3.44 73.34
N GLY A 269 -32.36 4.67 73.71
CA GLY A 269 -31.45 5.82 73.73
C GLY A 269 -31.17 6.44 72.35
N SER A 270 -31.63 5.83 71.25
CA SER A 270 -31.39 6.33 69.89
C SER A 270 -32.11 7.65 69.60
N GLY A 271 -33.19 7.93 70.34
CA GLY A 271 -34.09 9.06 70.07
C GLY A 271 -34.91 8.88 68.78
N LYS A 272 -34.94 7.67 68.23
CA LYS A 272 -35.79 7.32 67.09
C LYS A 272 -37.23 7.09 67.54
N THR A 273 -38.15 7.24 66.61
CA THR A 273 -39.57 7.02 66.82
C THR A 273 -40.06 5.92 65.89
N ASP A 274 -40.68 4.89 66.45
CA ASP A 274 -41.43 3.88 65.71
C ASP A 274 -42.83 4.40 65.41
N VAL A 275 -43.26 4.25 64.16
CA VAL A 275 -44.59 4.58 63.69
C VAL A 275 -45.21 3.32 63.11
N PHE A 276 -46.30 2.85 63.70
CA PHE A 276 -47.05 1.68 63.25
C PHE A 276 -48.35 2.14 62.60
N PHE A 277 -48.73 1.57 61.46
CA PHE A 277 -49.93 1.97 60.72
C PHE A 277 -50.58 0.81 59.99
N GLY A 278 -51.88 0.91 59.71
CA GLY A 278 -52.65 -0.13 59.03
C GLY A 278 -52.76 -1.44 59.83
N GLY A 279 -52.97 -2.55 59.12
CA GLY A 279 -53.28 -3.85 59.73
C GLY A 279 -54.74 -3.97 60.20
N LEU A 280 -55.08 -5.10 60.83
CA LEU A 280 -56.47 -5.41 61.22
C LEU A 280 -57.02 -4.55 62.37
N SER A 281 -56.18 -3.77 63.05
CA SER A 281 -56.61 -2.91 64.16
C SER A 281 -56.70 -1.44 63.74
N GLY A 282 -57.77 -0.76 64.12
CA GLY A 282 -57.92 0.69 63.90
C GLY A 282 -56.91 1.58 64.65
N SER A 283 -56.08 1.01 65.53
CA SER A 283 -55.00 1.66 66.28
C SER A 283 -53.64 1.64 65.57
N GLY A 284 -53.50 0.95 64.42
CA GLY A 284 -52.27 0.94 63.62
C GLY A 284 -51.17 -0.04 64.09
N ASP A 285 -51.36 -0.84 65.14
CA ASP A 285 -50.36 -1.78 65.68
C ASP A 285 -50.79 -3.26 65.67
N GLY A 286 -51.84 -3.58 64.93
CA GLY A 286 -52.44 -4.92 64.85
C GLY A 286 -51.72 -5.88 63.91
N SER A 287 -52.27 -7.07 63.73
CA SER A 287 -51.72 -8.05 62.79
C SER A 287 -51.67 -7.48 61.38
N GLY A 288 -50.53 -7.62 60.72
CA GLY A 288 -50.27 -7.09 59.38
C GLY A 288 -49.99 -5.59 59.32
N HIS A 289 -49.72 -4.90 60.45
CA HIS A 289 -49.38 -3.47 60.42
C HIS A 289 -48.10 -3.19 59.62
N GLY A 290 -48.07 -2.04 58.95
CA GLY A 290 -46.87 -1.42 58.39
C GLY A 290 -46.08 -0.70 59.47
N HIS A 291 -44.79 -0.48 59.24
CA HIS A 291 -43.87 0.06 60.24
C HIS A 291 -42.85 0.99 59.62
N ALA A 292 -42.74 2.19 60.16
CA ALA A 292 -41.73 3.17 59.83
C ALA A 292 -40.88 3.53 61.05
N ILE A 293 -39.60 3.85 60.85
CA ILE A 293 -38.72 4.39 61.89
C ILE A 293 -38.24 5.77 61.45
N ILE A 294 -38.48 6.77 62.27
CA ILE A 294 -38.08 8.17 62.04
C ILE A 294 -36.95 8.53 63.00
N ASP A 295 -35.88 9.13 62.51
CA ASP A 295 -34.78 9.62 63.35
C ASP A 295 -35.05 11.00 63.97
N ARG A 296 -34.08 11.50 64.76
CA ARG A 296 -34.20 12.77 65.48
C ARG A 296 -34.31 13.99 64.55
N ASP A 297 -33.83 13.84 63.32
CA ASP A 297 -33.81 14.90 62.31
C ASP A 297 -35.08 14.86 61.43
N GLY A 298 -36.02 13.95 61.73
CA GLY A 298 -37.28 13.78 61.01
C GLY A 298 -37.16 12.91 59.75
N ASN A 299 -36.03 12.23 59.52
CA ASN A 299 -35.85 11.37 58.34
C ASN A 299 -36.40 9.97 58.59
N VAL A 300 -37.08 9.42 57.59
CA VAL A 300 -37.52 8.01 57.61
C VAL A 300 -36.32 7.11 57.30
N THR A 301 -35.85 6.40 58.33
CA THR A 301 -34.69 5.49 58.27
C THR A 301 -35.08 4.04 58.03
N TYR A 302 -36.37 3.72 58.14
CA TYR A 302 -36.94 2.42 57.82
C TYR A 302 -38.41 2.59 57.45
N LEU A 303 -38.90 1.83 56.48
CA LEU A 303 -40.29 1.79 56.07
C LEU A 303 -40.61 0.43 55.46
N ARG A 304 -41.64 -0.23 55.99
CA ARG A 304 -42.35 -1.34 55.34
C ARG A 304 -43.86 -1.04 55.34
N ASP A 305 -44.54 -1.42 54.27
CA ASP A 305 -45.98 -1.25 54.13
C ASP A 305 -46.75 -2.28 54.97
N ALA A 306 -48.05 -2.05 55.16
CA ALA A 306 -48.94 -3.03 55.77
C ALA A 306 -48.94 -4.32 54.94
N TRP A 307 -49.00 -5.47 55.62
CA TRP A 307 -48.96 -6.81 55.03
C TRP A 307 -47.65 -7.21 54.33
N GLN A 308 -46.64 -6.34 54.32
CA GLN A 308 -45.29 -6.70 53.87
C GLN A 308 -44.54 -7.46 54.97
N ASN A 309 -43.78 -8.47 54.54
CA ASN A 309 -42.88 -9.22 55.42
C ASN A 309 -41.78 -8.30 55.97
N HIS A 310 -41.23 -8.65 57.14
CA HIS A 310 -40.18 -7.85 57.80
C HIS A 310 -38.89 -7.72 56.95
N ASP A 311 -38.67 -8.61 55.99
CA ASP A 311 -37.52 -8.59 55.08
C ASP A 311 -37.80 -7.85 53.74
N ASP A 312 -39.03 -7.41 53.51
CA ASP A 312 -39.48 -6.73 52.29
C ASP A 312 -39.84 -5.27 52.60
N TYR A 313 -38.79 -4.46 52.79
CA TYR A 313 -38.89 -3.05 53.16
C TYR A 313 -38.75 -2.12 51.94
N LEU A 314 -39.45 -0.99 52.00
CA LEU A 314 -39.35 0.11 51.04
C LEU A 314 -38.13 0.99 51.33
N ILE A 315 -37.79 1.17 52.62
CA ILE A 315 -36.61 1.90 53.10
C ILE A 315 -35.98 1.09 54.24
N ASP A 316 -34.67 0.91 54.23
CA ASP A 316 -33.90 0.39 55.38
C ASP A 316 -32.47 0.97 55.33
N ASP A 317 -32.19 1.90 56.23
CA ASP A 317 -30.88 2.54 56.36
C ASP A 317 -29.95 1.78 57.33
N ALA A 318 -30.44 0.75 58.04
CA ALA A 318 -29.62 -0.09 58.91
C ALA A 318 -28.63 -0.95 58.10
N ARG A 319 -29.03 -1.44 56.92
CA ARG A 319 -28.12 -2.18 56.01
C ARG A 319 -27.06 -1.32 55.32
N LYS A 320 -27.16 0.02 55.33
CA LYS A 320 -26.03 0.87 54.91
C LYS A 320 -24.86 0.84 55.89
N ARG A 321 -25.06 0.37 57.13
CA ARG A 321 -24.03 0.39 58.19
C ARG A 321 -23.55 -0.99 58.63
N GLY A 322 -23.87 -2.06 57.90
CA GLY A 322 -23.35 -3.40 58.24
C GLY A 322 -23.49 -4.42 57.12
N LEU A 323 -22.43 -4.57 56.31
CA LEU A 323 -21.60 -5.78 56.22
C LEU A 323 -20.63 -5.68 55.03
N ASN A 324 -19.35 -5.77 55.37
CA ASN A 324 -18.29 -6.22 54.47
C ASN A 324 -18.51 -7.70 54.07
N THR A 325 -17.73 -8.11 53.07
CA THR A 325 -17.41 -9.47 52.62
C THR A 325 -18.37 -10.09 51.60
N HIS A 326 -18.09 -9.84 50.31
CA HIS A 326 -17.84 -10.96 49.41
C HIS A 326 -16.36 -10.99 49.09
N ASN A 327 -15.74 -12.14 49.35
CA ASN A 327 -14.41 -12.50 48.87
C ASN A 327 -14.39 -12.46 47.33
N ILE A 328 -13.18 -12.25 46.81
CA ILE A 328 -12.76 -12.18 45.40
C ILE A 328 -13.44 -13.22 44.51
#